data_AF-A0A959LNT3-F1
#
_entry.id   AF-A0A959LNT3-F1
#
_cell.length_a   1.000
_cell.length_b   1.000
_cell.length_c   1.000
_cell.angle_alpha   90.00
_cell.angle_beta   90.00
_cell.angle_gamma   90.00
#
_symmetry.space_group_name_H-M   'P 1'
#
loop_
_entity.id
_entity.type
_entity.pdbx_description
1 polymer ?
#
loop_
_entity_poly.entity_id
_entity_poly.type
_entity_poly.pdbx_seq_one_letter_code
_entity_poly.pdbx_strand_id
1 'polypeptide(L)'
;MRPSVLIIVFLLFISCGNKPVHEKADTSKTEVLYVPDTIAAYSMSIADSAGAFFIDSLIGEYQLDTTFIPRYKRKYDGLLLLTRGYHGDEILDVMKNASWMELYRKEGKAYLQNSKVKFETFFDGIVDEDSSEMTGVDVSSEHEDAIFIANLNGLKQADVSLIELDTNVVLPGSNIMFEFNGAHYRFYASAYYHIKEDRKDPDYIANYKLYLERDSAGVKTTQLVMARPFYAGLYLIGSFFFVGDIDRDGKPDFVLETSNNYNGSNPTLFLSSYAKPGELVKAVAYHSSVGC
;
A
#
# COMPACT_ATOMS: atom_id res chain seq x y z
N MET A 1 -32.08 8.64 46.03
CA MET A 1 -31.44 9.60 45.10
C MET A 1 -29.96 9.68 45.45
N ARG A 2 -29.09 9.13 44.60
CA ARG A 2 -27.62 9.25 44.66
C ARG A 2 -27.21 9.98 43.38
N PRO A 3 -26.29 10.97 43.40
CA PRO A 3 -25.77 11.51 42.16
C PRO A 3 -24.66 10.59 41.64
N SER A 4 -24.73 10.25 40.36
CA SER A 4 -23.65 9.54 39.65
C SER A 4 -22.60 10.56 39.23
N VAL A 5 -21.35 10.33 39.61
CA VAL A 5 -20.18 11.09 39.13
C VAL A 5 -19.79 10.54 37.77
N LEU A 6 -19.80 11.38 36.74
CA LEU A 6 -19.31 11.09 35.40
C LEU A 6 -17.81 11.39 35.37
N ILE A 7 -16.97 10.36 35.27
CA ILE A 7 -15.53 10.52 35.03
C ILE A 7 -15.35 10.58 33.51
N ILE A 8 -15.01 11.76 32.99
CA ILE A 8 -14.56 11.95 31.61
C ILE A 8 -13.05 11.74 31.59
N VAL A 9 -12.60 10.69 30.91
CA VAL A 9 -11.18 10.47 30.62
C VAL A 9 -10.86 11.20 29.31
N PHE A 10 -10.11 12.30 29.40
CA PHE A 10 -9.49 12.95 28.25
C PHE A 10 -8.25 12.15 27.86
N LEU A 11 -8.28 11.50 26.69
CA LEU A 11 -7.09 11.02 26.01
C LEU A 11 -6.52 12.18 25.19
N LEU A 12 -5.45 12.78 25.71
CA LEU A 12 -4.63 13.75 24.98
C LEU A 12 -3.75 12.99 23.98
N PHE A 13 -4.06 13.09 22.70
CA PHE A 13 -3.10 12.80 21.64
C PHE A 13 -2.20 14.02 21.47
N ILE A 14 -0.95 13.89 21.88
CA ILE A 14 0.09 14.87 21.61
C ILE A 14 0.61 14.59 20.20
N SER A 15 0.24 15.46 19.26
CA SER A 15 0.88 15.58 17.96
C SER A 15 2.21 16.33 18.16
N CYS A 16 3.31 15.74 17.69
CA CYS A 16 4.64 16.33 17.77
C CYS A 16 4.97 17.12 16.48
N GLY A 17 5.32 18.40 16.65
CA GLY A 17 6.16 19.14 15.71
C GLY A 17 5.56 20.39 15.07
N ASN A 18 5.52 21.52 15.78
CA ASN A 18 5.63 22.84 15.14
C ASN A 18 6.47 23.80 16.01
N LYS A 19 7.51 24.38 15.41
CA LYS A 19 8.43 25.35 16.06
C LYS A 19 7.70 26.65 16.41
N PRO A 20 8.05 27.36 17.49
CA PRO A 20 7.42 28.62 17.84
C PRO A 20 8.03 29.78 17.05
N VAL A 21 7.17 30.55 16.35
CA VAL A 21 7.52 31.87 15.83
C VAL A 21 6.89 32.92 16.74
N HIS A 22 7.72 33.81 17.29
CA HIS A 22 7.28 35.00 18.00
C HIS A 22 6.73 36.03 17.02
N GLU A 23 5.46 36.45 17.14
CA GLU A 23 5.08 37.85 16.91
C GLU A 23 3.73 38.25 17.52
N LYS A 24 3.61 39.56 17.76
CA LYS A 24 2.62 40.27 18.58
C LYS A 24 1.20 40.22 18.01
N ALA A 25 0.24 40.28 18.95
CA ALA A 25 -1.19 40.38 18.69
C ALA A 25 -1.57 41.67 17.95
N ASP A 26 -2.28 41.51 16.84
CA ASP A 26 -3.22 42.49 16.28
C ASP A 26 -4.53 41.77 15.94
N THR A 27 -5.64 42.38 16.37
CA THR A 27 -6.98 41.80 16.36
C THR A 27 -7.77 42.32 15.16
N SER A 28 -7.80 41.55 14.07
CA SER A 28 -8.87 41.65 13.07
C SER A 28 -9.08 40.31 12.38
N LYS A 29 -10.29 39.77 12.53
CA LYS A 29 -10.89 38.59 11.87
C LYS A 29 -10.02 37.90 10.81
N THR A 30 -9.46 36.75 11.18
CA THR A 30 -8.82 35.82 10.25
C THR A 30 -9.67 34.56 10.20
N GLU A 31 -10.27 34.29 9.04
CA GLU A 31 -10.76 32.96 8.69
C GLU A 31 -9.55 32.02 8.68
N VAL A 32 -9.53 31.05 9.60
CA VAL A 32 -8.50 30.01 9.62
C VAL A 32 -8.83 29.05 8.49
N LEU A 33 -8.07 29.15 7.41
CA LEU A 33 -8.04 28.15 6.35
C LEU A 33 -7.40 26.89 6.93
N TYR A 34 -8.23 25.94 7.34
CA TYR A 34 -7.80 24.57 7.65
C TYR A 34 -7.27 23.95 6.37
N VAL A 35 -5.96 23.69 6.31
CA VAL A 35 -5.39 22.78 5.30
C VAL A 35 -5.67 21.38 5.84
N PRO A 36 -6.56 20.59 5.22
CA PRO A 36 -6.78 19.22 5.64
C PRO A 36 -5.49 18.45 5.40
N ASP A 37 -5.06 17.65 6.37
CA ASP A 37 -4.30 16.45 6.09
C ASP A 37 -5.05 15.72 4.97
N THR A 38 -4.44 15.65 3.79
CA THR A 38 -5.02 14.99 2.61
C THR A 38 -4.95 13.47 2.77
N ILE A 39 -5.63 12.98 3.81
CA ILE A 39 -6.43 11.75 3.81
C ILE A 39 -7.91 12.17 3.91
N ALA A 40 -8.26 13.26 3.20
CA ALA A 40 -9.62 13.75 3.15
C ALA A 40 -10.39 13.05 2.01
N ALA A 41 -11.38 12.28 2.43
CA ALA A 41 -12.53 11.80 1.66
C ALA A 41 -12.34 10.57 0.77
N TYR A 42 -12.03 9.43 1.39
CA TYR A 42 -12.78 8.20 1.07
C TYR A 42 -13.77 7.88 2.19
N SER A 43 -14.54 8.89 2.61
CA SER A 43 -15.84 8.67 3.24
C SER A 43 -16.85 8.35 2.14
N MET A 44 -16.63 7.25 1.40
CA MET A 44 -17.78 6.57 0.84
C MET A 44 -18.58 6.11 2.04
N SER A 45 -19.80 6.62 2.20
CA SER A 45 -20.75 6.04 3.13
C SER A 45 -20.88 4.57 2.76
N ILE A 46 -20.16 3.70 3.47
CA ILE A 46 -20.29 2.25 3.33
C ILE A 46 -21.77 1.87 3.51
N ALA A 47 -22.56 2.71 4.20
CA ALA A 47 -24.01 2.60 4.34
C ALA A 47 -24.81 2.74 3.02
N ASP A 48 -24.41 3.57 2.05
CA ASP A 48 -25.17 3.73 0.79
C ASP A 48 -24.73 2.74 -0.29
N SER A 49 -23.47 2.28 -0.24
CA SER A 49 -22.97 1.22 -1.11
C SER A 49 -23.20 -0.19 -0.55
N ALA A 50 -23.46 -0.35 0.74
CA ALA A 50 -23.76 -1.66 1.36
C ALA A 50 -24.89 -2.40 0.65
N GLY A 51 -25.86 -1.72 0.04
CA GLY A 51 -26.97 -2.40 -0.65
C GLY A 51 -26.58 -3.22 -1.89
N ALA A 52 -25.44 -2.93 -2.52
CA ALA A 52 -25.09 -3.48 -3.84
C ALA A 52 -23.80 -4.33 -3.86
N PHE A 53 -23.05 -4.39 -2.76
CA PHE A 53 -21.71 -4.99 -2.71
C PHE A 53 -21.68 -6.41 -2.09
N PHE A 54 -22.81 -6.94 -1.62
CA PHE A 54 -22.90 -8.25 -0.95
C PHE A 54 -23.34 -9.41 -1.86
N ILE A 55 -23.36 -9.21 -3.17
CA ILE A 55 -23.83 -10.24 -4.09
C ILE A 55 -22.61 -11.13 -4.42
N ASP A 56 -22.65 -12.37 -3.94
CA ASP A 56 -21.69 -13.48 -4.16
C ASP A 56 -20.45 -13.65 -3.25
N SER A 57 -20.20 -12.79 -2.26
CA SER A 57 -19.24 -13.19 -1.20
C SER A 57 -19.94 -14.08 -0.19
N LEU A 58 -19.47 -15.32 -0.10
CA LEU A 58 -20.02 -16.39 0.72
C LEU A 58 -20.12 -15.98 2.20
N ILE A 59 -21.30 -15.49 2.61
CA ILE A 59 -21.66 -15.37 4.02
C ILE A 59 -21.86 -16.81 4.53
N GLY A 60 -20.97 -17.32 5.38
CA GLY A 60 -21.09 -18.67 5.91
C GLY A 60 -19.89 -19.15 6.74
N GLU A 61 -20.01 -20.36 7.26
CA GLU A 61 -18.88 -21.08 7.85
C GLU A 61 -17.81 -21.30 6.79
N TYR A 62 -16.57 -20.97 7.11
CA TYR A 62 -15.43 -21.21 6.24
C TYR A 62 -14.27 -21.76 7.07
N GLN A 63 -13.39 -22.52 6.41
CA GLN A 63 -12.11 -22.92 6.99
C GLN A 63 -11.06 -21.89 6.58
N LEU A 64 -10.26 -21.42 7.54
CA LEU A 64 -9.12 -20.56 7.24
C LEU A 64 -8.17 -21.31 6.30
N ASP A 65 -7.88 -20.71 5.16
CA ASP A 65 -6.81 -21.15 4.27
C ASP A 65 -5.46 -20.93 4.99
N THR A 66 -4.44 -21.69 4.60
CA THR A 66 -3.06 -21.48 5.06
C THR A 66 -2.19 -20.86 3.96
N THR A 67 -2.77 -20.65 2.78
CA THR A 67 -2.09 -20.10 1.61
C THR A 67 -1.71 -18.66 1.85
N PHE A 68 -0.42 -18.39 1.68
CA PHE A 68 0.18 -17.08 1.85
C PHE A 68 1.01 -16.72 0.62
N ILE A 69 0.52 -15.79 -0.20
CA ILE A 69 1.14 -15.40 -1.47
C ILE A 69 1.10 -13.88 -1.58
N PRO A 70 2.21 -13.19 -1.90
CA PRO A 70 3.57 -13.70 -1.86
C PRO A 70 3.96 -14.08 -0.41
N ARG A 71 4.91 -15.01 -0.23
CA ARG A 71 5.33 -15.49 1.10
C ARG A 71 6.22 -14.46 1.81
N TYR A 72 5.96 -14.22 3.09
CA TYR A 72 6.88 -13.48 3.96
C TYR A 72 8.19 -14.24 4.16
N LYS A 73 9.26 -13.51 4.48
CA LYS A 73 10.57 -14.06 4.87
C LYS A 73 11.21 -14.99 3.82
N ARG A 74 10.84 -14.82 2.55
CA ARG A 74 11.53 -15.44 1.40
C ARG A 74 12.64 -14.50 0.94
N LYS A 75 13.73 -15.06 0.41
CA LYS A 75 14.70 -14.29 -0.36
C LYS A 75 14.09 -13.88 -1.70
N TYR A 76 13.96 -12.58 -1.90
CA TYR A 76 13.57 -11.95 -3.16
C TYR A 76 14.82 -11.59 -3.98
N ASP A 77 14.63 -11.40 -5.29
CA ASP A 77 15.73 -11.13 -6.22
C ASP A 77 16.22 -9.68 -6.07
N GLY A 78 15.30 -8.75 -5.84
CA GLY A 78 15.54 -7.32 -5.72
C GLY A 78 15.21 -6.72 -4.35
N LEU A 79 15.43 -5.41 -4.25
CA LEU A 79 15.07 -4.56 -3.12
C LEU A 79 14.00 -3.55 -3.54
N LEU A 80 13.18 -3.14 -2.58
CA LEU A 80 12.11 -2.17 -2.75
C LEU A 80 12.07 -1.25 -1.52
N LEU A 81 11.84 0.05 -1.71
CA LEU A 81 11.49 0.99 -0.65
C LEU A 81 10.44 1.98 -1.17
N LEU A 82 9.61 2.49 -0.27
CA LEU A 82 8.71 3.62 -0.54
C LEU A 82 9.28 4.86 0.16
N THR A 83 8.91 6.05 -0.32
CA THR A 83 9.22 7.29 0.40
C THR A 83 8.36 7.42 1.66
N ARG A 84 8.96 7.26 2.85
CA ARG A 84 8.33 7.44 4.18
C ARG A 84 9.35 7.26 5.32
N GLY A 85 8.89 7.49 6.55
CA GLY A 85 9.57 7.06 7.77
C GLY A 85 9.46 5.56 8.04
N TYR A 86 10.52 5.01 8.62
CA TYR A 86 10.66 3.62 9.03
C TYR A 86 11.30 3.54 10.42
N HIS A 87 11.04 2.45 11.15
CA HIS A 87 11.87 2.11 12.31
C HIS A 87 13.28 1.74 11.82
N GLY A 88 14.30 2.01 12.65
CA GLY A 88 15.69 1.84 12.24
C GLY A 88 16.07 0.42 11.80
N ASP A 89 15.45 -0.61 12.41
CA ASP A 89 15.69 -2.02 12.11
C ASP A 89 15.00 -2.51 10.82
N GLU A 90 14.10 -1.70 10.25
CA GLU A 90 13.42 -1.98 8.98
C GLU A 90 14.26 -1.55 7.77
N ILE A 91 15.27 -0.69 7.98
CA ILE A 91 16.22 -0.24 6.95
C ILE A 91 17.58 -0.92 7.14
N LEU A 92 17.79 -1.98 6.38
CA LEU A 92 19.02 -2.78 6.44
C LEU A 92 20.21 -2.06 5.77
N ASP A 93 21.43 -2.34 6.22
CA ASP A 93 22.66 -1.78 5.63
C ASP A 93 22.78 -2.03 4.12
N VAL A 94 22.32 -3.19 3.64
CA VAL A 94 22.31 -3.51 2.20
C VAL A 94 21.43 -2.54 1.41
N MET A 95 20.36 -2.00 2.01
CA MET A 95 19.47 -1.02 1.38
C MET A 95 20.13 0.36 1.32
N LYS A 96 20.83 0.77 2.39
CA LYS A 96 21.56 2.05 2.44
C LYS A 96 22.69 2.13 1.40
N ASN A 97 23.24 0.98 1.02
CA ASN A 97 24.36 0.88 0.07
C ASN A 97 23.96 0.40 -1.33
N ALA A 98 22.67 0.20 -1.60
CA ALA A 98 22.21 -0.26 -2.90
C ALA A 98 22.25 0.85 -3.96
N SER A 99 22.40 0.44 -5.23
CA SER A 99 22.26 1.33 -6.38
C SER A 99 20.79 1.37 -6.79
N TRP A 100 20.11 2.45 -6.41
CA TRP A 100 18.67 2.59 -6.57
C TRP A 100 18.29 3.19 -7.92
N MET A 101 17.25 2.60 -8.52
CA MET A 101 16.39 3.27 -9.47
C MET A 101 15.19 3.84 -8.72
N GLU A 102 14.67 4.97 -9.17
CA GLU A 102 13.47 5.61 -8.66
C GLU A 102 12.40 5.62 -9.74
N LEU A 103 11.24 5.10 -9.39
CA LEU A 103 10.01 5.14 -10.16
C LEU A 103 9.11 6.22 -9.57
N TYR A 104 8.79 7.24 -10.37
CA TYR A 104 7.98 8.37 -9.92
C TYR A 104 7.06 8.86 -11.03
N ARG A 105 6.04 9.63 -10.64
CA ARG A 105 5.08 10.25 -11.56
C ARG A 105 5.33 11.74 -11.65
N LYS A 106 5.22 12.29 -12.86
CA LYS A 106 5.26 13.74 -13.10
C LYS A 106 4.42 14.08 -14.33
N GLU A 107 3.48 15.01 -14.17
CA GLU A 107 2.64 15.53 -15.27
C GLU A 107 1.90 14.40 -16.04
N GLY A 108 1.32 13.44 -15.32
CA GLY A 108 0.56 12.32 -15.92
C GLY A 108 1.42 11.25 -16.59
N LYS A 109 2.74 11.32 -16.46
CA LYS A 109 3.69 10.32 -16.98
C LYS A 109 4.46 9.66 -15.84
N ALA A 110 4.96 8.47 -16.09
CA ALA A 110 5.84 7.75 -15.18
C ALA A 110 7.25 7.66 -15.74
N TYR A 111 8.24 7.70 -14.86
CA TYR A 111 9.65 7.67 -15.21
C TYR A 111 10.40 6.74 -14.28
N LEU A 112 11.37 6.01 -14.82
CA LEU A 112 12.35 5.25 -14.06
C LEU A 112 13.73 5.89 -14.29
N GLN A 113 14.46 6.24 -13.23
CA GLN A 113 15.79 6.84 -13.34
C GLN A 113 16.72 6.40 -12.22
N ASN A 114 18.04 6.56 -12.39
CA ASN A 114 18.97 6.37 -11.28
C ASN A 114 18.69 7.41 -10.19
N SER A 115 18.73 7.01 -8.92
CA SER A 115 18.46 7.90 -7.80
C SER A 115 19.45 7.73 -6.66
N LYS A 116 19.65 8.82 -5.93
CA LYS A 116 20.38 8.83 -4.66
C LYS A 116 19.35 9.01 -3.56
N VAL A 117 18.89 7.89 -3.02
CA VAL A 117 17.95 7.86 -1.90
C VAL A 117 18.54 8.63 -0.72
N LYS A 118 17.75 9.53 -0.14
CA LYS A 118 18.12 10.21 1.10
C LYS A 118 17.65 9.36 2.27
N PHE A 119 18.55 9.12 3.22
CA PHE A 119 18.29 8.43 4.47
C PHE A 119 18.63 9.39 5.60
N GLU A 120 17.61 9.95 6.26
CA GLU A 120 17.79 10.89 7.36
C GLU A 120 17.22 10.29 8.64
N THR A 121 17.92 10.44 9.76
CA THR A 121 17.43 9.92 11.05
C THR A 121 16.41 10.87 11.68
N PHE A 122 15.35 10.33 12.26
CA PHE A 122 14.33 11.09 12.99
C PHE A 122 13.97 10.43 14.34
N PHE A 123 13.27 11.16 15.20
CA PHE A 123 12.79 10.66 16.50
C PHE A 123 11.64 9.67 16.31
N ASP A 124 11.88 8.43 16.66
CA ASP A 124 10.93 7.32 16.57
C ASP A 124 10.10 7.24 17.85
N GLY A 125 8.86 7.72 17.82
CA GLY A 125 8.01 7.78 19.03
C GLY A 125 7.60 6.43 19.62
N ILE A 126 7.94 5.32 18.96
CA ILE A 126 7.67 3.96 19.45
C ILE A 126 8.92 3.36 20.11
N VAL A 127 10.10 3.63 19.58
CA VAL A 127 11.37 3.04 20.02
C VAL A 127 12.18 3.96 20.92
N ASP A 128 12.23 5.26 20.60
CA ASP A 128 13.07 6.24 21.26
C ASP A 128 12.43 6.73 22.57
N GLU A 129 13.22 6.79 23.64
CA GLU A 129 12.72 7.27 24.95
C GLU A 129 12.48 8.79 24.95
N ASP A 130 13.35 9.54 24.26
CA ASP A 130 13.24 10.98 24.08
C ASP A 130 13.99 11.48 22.83
N SER A 131 13.83 12.78 22.52
CA SER A 131 14.39 13.42 21.32
C SER A 131 15.93 13.44 21.21
N SER A 132 16.66 12.92 22.21
CA SER A 132 18.11 12.71 22.12
C SER A 132 18.47 11.43 21.36
N GLU A 133 17.53 10.50 21.24
CA GLU A 133 17.59 9.32 20.38
C GLU A 133 16.87 9.62 19.06
N MET A 134 17.42 9.10 17.96
CA MET A 134 16.91 9.30 16.61
C MET A 134 17.08 8.00 15.83
N THR A 135 16.36 6.96 16.23
CA THR A 135 16.52 5.62 15.63
C THR A 135 15.67 5.42 14.38
N GLY A 136 14.64 6.25 14.17
CA GLY A 136 13.84 6.25 12.96
C GLY A 136 14.65 6.67 11.74
N VAL A 137 14.27 6.19 10.57
CA VAL A 137 14.92 6.50 9.28
C VAL A 137 13.88 6.97 8.27
N ASP A 138 13.95 8.23 7.88
CA ASP A 138 13.20 8.80 6.77
C ASP A 138 13.89 8.44 5.46
N VAL A 139 13.12 7.83 4.57
CA VAL A 139 13.52 7.52 3.20
C VAL A 139 12.80 8.50 2.29
N SER A 140 13.54 9.39 1.64
CA SER A 140 12.94 10.48 0.87
C SER A 140 13.56 10.69 -0.51
N SER A 141 12.78 11.35 -1.36
CA SER A 141 13.14 11.78 -2.70
C SER A 141 12.77 13.25 -2.93
N GLU A 142 13.27 13.83 -4.01
CA GLU A 142 12.78 15.10 -4.55
C GLU A 142 11.42 14.97 -5.25
N HIS A 143 11.02 13.74 -5.62
CA HIS A 143 9.69 13.44 -6.15
C HIS A 143 8.81 12.83 -5.07
N GLU A 144 7.60 13.37 -4.92
CA GLU A 144 6.59 12.82 -4.02
C GLU A 144 6.19 11.40 -4.45
N ASP A 145 5.89 10.56 -3.45
CA ASP A 145 5.43 9.17 -3.61
C ASP A 145 6.33 8.28 -4.49
N ALA A 146 7.63 8.58 -4.52
CA ALA A 146 8.57 7.81 -5.31
C ALA A 146 8.76 6.39 -4.75
N ILE A 147 8.96 5.44 -5.66
CA ILE A 147 9.23 4.04 -5.34
C ILE A 147 10.66 3.71 -5.74
N PHE A 148 11.47 3.25 -4.79
CA PHE A 148 12.85 2.87 -5.05
C PHE A 148 12.97 1.37 -5.32
N ILE A 149 13.64 1.01 -6.40
CA ILE A 149 13.85 -0.37 -6.84
C ILE A 149 15.35 -0.61 -7.08
N ALA A 150 15.91 -1.69 -6.55
CA ALA A 150 17.31 -2.04 -6.76
C ALA A 150 17.54 -3.55 -6.94
N ASN A 151 18.74 -3.91 -7.37
CA ASN A 151 19.22 -5.29 -7.51
C ASN A 151 18.39 -6.17 -8.48
N LEU A 152 17.81 -5.58 -9.51
CA LEU A 152 17.11 -6.28 -10.58
C LEU A 152 17.78 -6.00 -11.92
N ASN A 153 17.95 -7.04 -12.72
CA ASN A 153 18.40 -6.93 -14.10
C ASN A 153 17.26 -6.40 -15.00
N GLY A 154 17.63 -5.74 -16.09
CA GLY A 154 16.69 -5.25 -17.12
C GLY A 154 16.21 -3.82 -16.90
N LEU A 155 16.28 -3.31 -15.66
CA LEU A 155 15.92 -1.93 -15.34
C LEU A 155 16.88 -0.94 -15.98
N LYS A 156 16.33 0.10 -16.61
CA LYS A 156 17.08 1.13 -17.32
C LYS A 156 16.34 2.45 -17.21
N GLN A 157 17.09 3.55 -17.20
CA GLN A 157 16.50 4.88 -17.19
C GLN A 157 15.67 5.12 -18.46
N ALA A 158 14.40 5.45 -18.28
CA ALA A 158 13.44 5.67 -19.37
C ALA A 158 12.08 6.17 -18.86
N ASP A 159 11.26 6.65 -19.79
CA ASP A 159 9.81 6.75 -19.62
C ASP A 159 9.23 5.35 -19.41
N VAL A 160 8.26 5.26 -18.50
CA VAL A 160 7.53 4.04 -18.15
C VAL A 160 6.10 4.19 -18.67
N SER A 161 5.61 3.18 -19.38
CA SER A 161 4.21 3.14 -19.81
C SER A 161 3.33 2.99 -18.57
N LEU A 162 2.63 4.06 -18.19
CA LEU A 162 1.70 4.08 -17.07
C LEU A 162 0.36 3.45 -17.49
N ILE A 163 -0.20 2.61 -16.62
CA ILE A 163 -1.56 2.11 -16.76
C ILE A 163 -2.40 2.79 -15.68
N GLU A 164 -3.29 3.69 -16.09
CA GLU A 164 -4.23 4.33 -15.17
C GLU A 164 -5.37 3.37 -14.84
N LEU A 165 -5.67 3.25 -13.55
CA LEU A 165 -6.79 2.47 -13.04
C LEU A 165 -7.84 3.42 -12.47
N ASP A 166 -9.12 3.09 -12.66
CA ASP A 166 -10.24 3.87 -12.10
C ASP A 166 -10.24 3.89 -10.56
N THR A 167 -9.65 2.87 -9.95
CA THR A 167 -9.39 2.78 -8.51
C THR A 167 -8.08 2.03 -8.30
N ASN A 168 -7.38 2.31 -7.20
CA ASN A 168 -6.18 1.60 -6.84
C ASN A 168 -6.44 0.44 -5.87
N VAL A 169 -7.68 0.15 -5.47
CA VAL A 169 -8.01 -0.90 -4.50
C VAL A 169 -8.92 -1.96 -5.13
N VAL A 170 -8.59 -3.24 -4.93
CA VAL A 170 -9.44 -4.37 -5.38
C VAL A 170 -10.17 -4.99 -4.19
N LEU A 171 -11.41 -4.54 -3.98
CA LEU A 171 -12.28 -5.11 -2.95
C LEU A 171 -12.80 -6.50 -3.36
N PRO A 172 -13.09 -7.40 -2.41
CA PRO A 172 -13.75 -8.67 -2.73
C PRO A 172 -15.05 -8.48 -3.50
N GLY A 173 -15.28 -9.31 -4.53
CA GLY A 173 -16.44 -9.19 -5.42
C GLY A 173 -16.32 -8.10 -6.49
N SER A 174 -15.33 -7.20 -6.37
CA SER A 174 -15.04 -6.19 -7.39
C SER A 174 -13.99 -6.68 -8.39
N ASN A 175 -13.89 -5.96 -9.51
CA ASN A 175 -12.83 -6.16 -10.48
C ASN A 175 -12.41 -4.81 -11.10
N ILE A 176 -11.15 -4.75 -11.52
CA ILE A 176 -10.58 -3.65 -12.30
C ILE A 176 -10.16 -4.23 -13.64
N MET A 177 -10.70 -3.68 -14.72
CA MET A 177 -10.37 -4.08 -16.08
C MET A 177 -9.52 -3.01 -16.76
N PHE A 178 -8.53 -3.43 -17.54
CA PHE A 178 -7.71 -2.52 -18.34
C PHE A 178 -7.17 -3.23 -19.58
N GLU A 179 -6.81 -2.45 -20.59
CA GLU A 179 -6.18 -2.94 -21.80
C GLU A 179 -4.73 -2.50 -21.86
N PHE A 180 -3.84 -3.39 -22.26
CA PHE A 180 -2.44 -3.06 -22.46
C PHE A 180 -1.85 -3.87 -23.60
N ASN A 181 -1.26 -3.18 -24.58
CA ASN A 181 -0.63 -3.77 -25.77
C ASN A 181 -1.49 -4.84 -26.47
N GLY A 182 -2.80 -4.59 -26.58
CA GLY A 182 -3.74 -5.46 -27.31
C GLY A 182 -4.19 -6.71 -26.55
N ALA A 183 -3.87 -6.83 -25.26
CA ALA A 183 -4.46 -7.84 -24.37
C ALA A 183 -5.38 -7.18 -23.33
N HIS A 184 -6.43 -7.89 -22.94
CA HIS A 184 -7.33 -7.46 -21.88
C HIS A 184 -6.88 -8.08 -20.55
N TYR A 185 -6.81 -7.27 -19.51
CA TYR A 185 -6.44 -7.69 -18.18
C TYR A 185 -7.57 -7.43 -17.18
N ARG A 186 -7.63 -8.26 -16.15
CA ARG A 186 -8.58 -8.11 -15.05
C ARG A 186 -7.92 -8.45 -13.73
N PHE A 187 -7.87 -7.47 -12.82
CA PHE A 187 -7.69 -7.75 -11.40
C PHE A 187 -9.04 -8.04 -10.78
N TYR A 188 -9.16 -9.09 -9.98
CA TYR A 188 -10.38 -9.36 -9.22
C TYR A 188 -10.07 -10.09 -7.93
N ALA A 189 -10.88 -9.85 -6.91
CA ALA A 189 -10.67 -10.43 -5.58
C ALA A 189 -11.87 -11.23 -5.08
N SER A 190 -11.58 -12.24 -4.27
CA SER A 190 -12.55 -13.04 -3.53
C SER A 190 -12.17 -13.08 -2.05
N ALA A 191 -13.14 -13.10 -1.15
CA ALA A 191 -12.91 -13.34 0.27
C ALA A 191 -14.19 -13.82 0.97
N TYR A 192 -14.05 -14.21 2.23
CA TYR A 192 -15.17 -14.45 3.15
C TYR A 192 -15.27 -13.28 4.12
N TYR A 193 -16.49 -12.80 4.34
CA TYR A 193 -16.76 -11.78 5.35
C TYR A 193 -17.23 -12.45 6.63
N HIS A 194 -16.59 -12.10 7.74
CA HIS A 194 -17.12 -12.44 9.05
C HIS A 194 -18.07 -11.35 9.51
N ILE A 195 -19.36 -11.68 9.53
CA ILE A 195 -20.37 -10.89 10.24
C ILE A 195 -20.45 -11.48 11.66
N LYS A 196 -19.99 -10.74 12.67
CA LYS A 196 -20.32 -11.11 14.05
C LYS A 196 -21.78 -10.73 14.30
N GLU A 197 -22.57 -11.63 14.90
CA GLU A 197 -24.01 -11.42 15.14
C GLU A 197 -24.33 -10.13 15.94
N ASP A 198 -23.35 -9.58 16.67
CA ASP A 198 -23.47 -8.38 17.50
C ASP A 198 -22.84 -7.11 16.88
N ARG A 199 -22.17 -7.19 15.73
CA ARG A 199 -21.56 -6.05 15.04
C ARG A 199 -21.93 -6.03 13.56
N LYS A 200 -22.56 -4.92 13.14
CA LYS A 200 -22.88 -4.63 11.73
C LYS A 200 -21.65 -4.21 10.90
N ASP A 201 -20.47 -4.11 11.51
CA ASP A 201 -19.24 -3.75 10.83
C ASP A 201 -18.48 -5.04 10.43
N PRO A 202 -18.19 -5.27 9.14
CA PRO A 202 -17.32 -6.37 8.71
C PRO A 202 -15.88 -6.10 9.16
N ASP A 203 -15.60 -6.28 10.45
CA ASP A 203 -14.28 -6.07 11.06
C ASP A 203 -13.21 -7.02 10.46
N TYR A 204 -13.62 -8.13 9.82
CA TYR A 204 -12.73 -9.23 9.44
C TYR A 204 -13.03 -9.79 8.06
N ILE A 205 -12.02 -9.73 7.19
CA ILE A 205 -11.97 -10.46 5.93
C ILE A 205 -11.11 -11.71 6.13
N ALA A 206 -11.57 -12.83 5.61
CA ALA A 206 -10.82 -14.07 5.58
C ALA A 206 -10.65 -14.64 4.18
N ASN A 207 -9.56 -15.38 4.00
CA ASN A 207 -9.14 -15.99 2.74
C ASN A 207 -9.21 -15.02 1.56
N TYR A 208 -8.75 -13.79 1.76
CA TYR A 208 -8.64 -12.83 0.66
C TYR A 208 -7.70 -13.36 -0.40
N LYS A 209 -8.15 -13.40 -1.64
CA LYS A 209 -7.39 -13.82 -2.81
C LYS A 209 -7.56 -12.81 -3.91
N LEU A 210 -6.46 -12.28 -4.41
CA LEU A 210 -6.40 -11.38 -5.56
C LEU A 210 -5.80 -12.14 -6.75
N TYR A 211 -6.49 -12.05 -7.88
CA TYR A 211 -6.10 -12.70 -9.11
C TYR A 211 -5.80 -11.64 -10.17
N LEU A 212 -4.81 -11.94 -11.02
CA LEU A 212 -4.61 -11.29 -12.30
C LEU A 212 -5.01 -12.27 -13.39
N GLU A 213 -5.92 -11.85 -14.26
CA GLU A 213 -6.30 -12.58 -15.47
C GLU A 213 -5.87 -11.79 -16.70
N ARG A 214 -5.42 -12.51 -17.72
CA ARG A 214 -5.11 -11.99 -19.05
C ARG A 214 -5.90 -12.77 -20.08
N ASP A 215 -6.57 -12.07 -21.00
CA ASP A 215 -7.12 -12.61 -22.24
C ASP A 215 -6.35 -12.03 -23.42
N SER A 216 -5.72 -12.93 -24.19
CA SER A 216 -5.00 -12.58 -25.41
C SER A 216 -5.55 -13.42 -26.56
N ALA A 217 -6.34 -12.79 -27.43
CA ALA A 217 -6.97 -13.45 -28.57
C ALA A 217 -7.80 -14.71 -28.20
N GLY A 218 -8.53 -14.66 -27.08
CA GLY A 218 -9.38 -15.76 -26.59
C GLY A 218 -8.64 -16.80 -25.76
N VAL A 219 -7.32 -16.69 -25.60
CA VAL A 219 -6.55 -17.54 -24.69
C VAL A 219 -6.46 -16.86 -23.32
N LYS A 220 -7.16 -17.44 -22.35
CA LYS A 220 -7.19 -16.95 -20.97
C LYS A 220 -6.09 -17.58 -20.11
N THR A 221 -5.40 -16.74 -19.35
CA THR A 221 -4.44 -17.14 -18.31
C THR A 221 -4.80 -16.44 -17.02
N THR A 222 -4.87 -17.16 -15.91
CA THR A 222 -5.23 -16.63 -14.60
C THR A 222 -4.14 -16.98 -13.59
N GLN A 223 -3.70 -16.01 -12.81
CA GLN A 223 -2.71 -16.18 -11.76
C GLN A 223 -3.22 -15.62 -10.43
N LEU A 224 -3.11 -16.40 -9.36
CA LEU A 224 -3.25 -15.92 -7.99
C LEU A 224 -2.00 -15.13 -7.60
N VAL A 225 -2.14 -13.81 -7.43
CA VAL A 225 -1.02 -12.90 -7.14
C VAL A 225 -0.92 -12.51 -5.68
N MET A 226 -2.04 -12.56 -4.94
CA MET A 226 -2.04 -12.39 -3.48
C MET A 226 -3.04 -13.33 -2.81
N ALA A 227 -2.66 -13.89 -1.66
CA ALA A 227 -3.53 -14.68 -0.80
C ALA A 227 -3.21 -14.38 0.67
N ARG A 228 -4.22 -14.01 1.45
CA ARG A 228 -4.14 -13.77 2.90
C ARG A 228 -5.23 -14.57 3.61
N PRO A 229 -4.85 -15.50 4.52
CA PRO A 229 -5.81 -16.23 5.34
C PRO A 229 -6.76 -15.34 6.13
N PHE A 230 -6.24 -14.19 6.57
CA PHE A 230 -6.93 -13.29 7.46
C PHE A 230 -6.39 -11.87 7.26
N TYR A 231 -7.30 -10.90 7.33
CA TYR A 231 -6.99 -9.48 7.25
C TYR A 231 -7.73 -8.72 8.35
N ALA A 232 -6.98 -7.91 9.10
CA ALA A 232 -7.55 -7.01 10.11
C ALA A 232 -7.82 -5.62 9.50
N GLY A 233 -9.09 -5.33 9.18
CA GLY A 233 -9.56 -4.05 8.64
C GLY A 233 -9.64 -3.96 7.11
N LEU A 234 -10.56 -3.17 6.55
CA LEU A 234 -10.78 -3.09 5.10
C LEU A 234 -9.86 -2.09 4.36
N TYR A 235 -9.21 -1.19 5.09
CA TYR A 235 -8.79 0.10 4.54
C TYR A 235 -7.57 0.07 3.60
N LEU A 236 -6.82 -1.03 3.49
CA LEU A 236 -5.60 -1.11 2.68
C LEU A 236 -5.45 -2.41 1.88
N ILE A 237 -6.48 -3.24 1.83
CA ILE A 237 -6.36 -4.57 1.23
C ILE A 237 -6.28 -4.49 -0.30
N GLY A 238 -5.20 -5.01 -0.87
CA GLY A 238 -5.04 -5.09 -2.32
C GLY A 238 -4.94 -3.72 -2.99
N SER A 239 -4.28 -2.75 -2.34
CA SER A 239 -4.03 -1.43 -2.91
C SER A 239 -2.77 -1.42 -3.79
N PHE A 240 -2.85 -0.80 -4.96
CA PHE A 240 -1.73 -0.59 -5.88
C PHE A 240 -1.05 0.76 -5.59
N PHE A 241 0.27 0.72 -5.46
CA PHE A 241 1.12 1.92 -5.50
C PHE A 241 1.45 2.31 -6.94
N PHE A 242 1.57 1.31 -7.83
CA PHE A 242 1.89 1.54 -9.24
C PHE A 242 1.40 0.39 -10.13
N VAL A 243 0.97 0.70 -11.36
CA VAL A 243 0.71 -0.26 -12.44
C VAL A 243 1.22 0.33 -13.76
N GLY A 244 2.00 -0.44 -14.51
CA GLY A 244 2.64 0.01 -15.75
C GLY A 244 3.68 -0.98 -16.24
N ASP A 245 4.48 -0.64 -17.24
CA ASP A 245 5.54 -1.52 -17.80
C ASP A 245 6.93 -1.00 -17.37
N ILE A 246 7.35 -1.39 -16.16
CA ILE A 246 8.51 -0.82 -15.44
C ILE A 246 9.81 -1.20 -16.14
N ASP A 247 9.92 -2.44 -16.62
CA ASP A 247 11.12 -2.95 -17.28
C ASP A 247 11.05 -2.98 -18.81
N ARG A 248 9.92 -2.56 -19.39
CA ARG A 248 9.68 -2.36 -20.83
C ARG A 248 9.69 -3.65 -21.62
N ASP A 249 9.13 -4.72 -21.04
CA ASP A 249 8.94 -6.00 -21.71
C ASP A 249 7.63 -6.08 -22.52
N GLY A 250 6.82 -5.01 -22.46
CA GLY A 250 5.54 -4.90 -23.15
C GLY A 250 4.36 -5.51 -22.39
N LYS A 251 4.52 -5.89 -21.12
CA LYS A 251 3.46 -6.46 -20.27
C LYS A 251 3.32 -5.66 -18.96
N PRO A 252 2.17 -5.80 -18.26
CA PRO A 252 1.95 -5.09 -17.02
C PRO A 252 2.79 -5.63 -15.85
N ASP A 253 3.47 -4.71 -15.19
CA ASP A 253 4.11 -4.81 -13.88
C ASP A 253 3.33 -3.99 -12.86
N PHE A 254 3.57 -4.25 -11.57
CA PHE A 254 2.92 -3.47 -10.52
C PHE A 254 3.63 -3.53 -9.17
N VAL A 255 3.35 -2.53 -8.34
CA VAL A 255 3.72 -2.49 -6.92
C VAL A 255 2.43 -2.52 -6.12
N LEU A 256 2.29 -3.54 -5.28
CA LEU A 256 1.06 -3.86 -4.55
C LEU A 256 1.33 -3.89 -3.04
N GLU A 257 0.42 -3.33 -2.24
CA GLU A 257 0.36 -3.55 -0.80
C GLU A 257 -0.14 -4.97 -0.53
N THR A 258 0.72 -5.76 0.10
CA THR A 258 0.44 -7.16 0.42
C THR A 258 0.39 -7.41 1.91
N SER A 259 0.27 -6.40 2.76
CA SER A 259 0.14 -6.62 4.21
C SER A 259 -1.17 -7.36 4.52
N ASN A 260 -1.33 -7.74 5.78
CA ASN A 260 -2.54 -8.41 6.26
C ASN A 260 -3.06 -7.79 7.56
N ASN A 261 -2.54 -6.62 7.87
CA ASN A 261 -2.78 -5.87 9.09
C ASN A 261 -2.78 -4.38 8.74
N TYR A 262 -3.68 -3.63 9.37
CA TYR A 262 -3.77 -2.19 9.19
C TYR A 262 -2.53 -1.43 9.70
N ASN A 263 -1.77 -2.03 10.61
CA ASN A 263 -0.58 -1.43 11.22
C ASN A 263 0.72 -1.90 10.55
N GLY A 264 0.65 -2.57 9.40
CA GLY A 264 1.80 -3.02 8.65
C GLY A 264 1.67 -2.70 7.17
N SER A 265 2.83 -2.53 6.54
CA SER A 265 2.92 -2.27 5.11
C SER A 265 3.98 -3.18 4.51
N ASN A 266 3.57 -3.92 3.49
CA ASN A 266 4.34 -4.92 2.79
C ASN A 266 4.29 -4.70 1.27
N PRO A 267 4.81 -3.55 0.78
CA PRO A 267 4.88 -3.29 -0.64
C PRO A 267 5.68 -4.41 -1.32
N THR A 268 5.12 -4.91 -2.41
CA THR A 268 5.74 -5.97 -3.21
C THR A 268 5.74 -5.57 -4.67
N LEU A 269 6.91 -5.67 -5.29
CA LEU A 269 7.08 -5.46 -6.72
C LEU A 269 6.86 -6.79 -7.47
N PHE A 270 5.98 -6.74 -8.46
CA PHE A 270 5.72 -7.81 -9.40
C PHE A 270 6.19 -7.39 -10.79
N LEU A 271 7.10 -8.17 -11.37
CA LEU A 271 7.57 -7.97 -12.75
C LEU A 271 7.13 -9.13 -13.63
N SER A 272 6.64 -8.79 -14.79
CA SER A 272 6.19 -9.71 -15.84
C SER A 272 7.37 -10.36 -16.58
N SER A 273 8.49 -9.66 -16.74
CA SER A 273 9.71 -10.23 -17.37
C SER A 273 10.37 -11.34 -16.53
N TYR A 274 10.06 -11.39 -15.24
CA TYR A 274 10.54 -12.41 -14.30
C TYR A 274 9.57 -13.59 -14.14
N ALA A 275 8.42 -13.56 -14.81
CA ALA A 275 7.42 -14.61 -14.76
C ALA A 275 7.96 -15.93 -15.34
N LYS A 276 7.60 -17.06 -14.71
CA LYS A 276 7.91 -18.38 -15.27
C LYS A 276 6.90 -18.75 -16.36
N PRO A 277 7.20 -19.77 -17.19
CA PRO A 277 6.22 -20.32 -18.12
C PRO A 277 4.89 -20.64 -17.41
N GLY A 278 3.79 -20.06 -17.88
CA GLY A 278 2.45 -20.21 -17.31
C GLY A 278 2.08 -19.19 -16.23
N GLU A 279 3.01 -18.33 -15.81
CA GLU A 279 2.74 -17.17 -14.94
C GLU A 279 2.64 -15.89 -15.77
N LEU A 280 1.90 -14.90 -15.28
CA LEU A 280 1.80 -13.56 -15.84
C LEU A 280 2.86 -12.63 -15.24
N VAL A 281 3.14 -12.78 -13.94
CA VAL A 281 4.11 -11.97 -13.18
C VAL A 281 4.81 -12.80 -12.11
N LYS A 282 5.94 -12.30 -11.60
CA LYS A 282 6.62 -12.84 -10.42
C LYS A 282 6.84 -11.73 -9.40
N ALA A 283 6.59 -12.03 -8.12
CA ALA A 283 7.03 -11.17 -7.01
C ALA A 283 8.56 -11.22 -6.91
N VAL A 284 9.22 -10.08 -7.14
CA VAL A 284 10.68 -9.99 -7.27
C VAL A 284 11.35 -9.14 -6.20
N ALA A 285 10.62 -8.25 -5.53
CA ALA A 285 11.10 -7.48 -4.40
C ALA A 285 9.98 -7.27 -3.38
N TYR A 286 10.36 -7.13 -2.11
CA TYR A 286 9.47 -7.04 -0.97
C TYR A 286 10.15 -6.23 0.13
N HIS A 287 9.40 -5.34 0.76
CA HIS A 287 9.81 -4.67 1.99
C HIS A 287 8.70 -4.80 3.02
N SER A 288 9.06 -4.83 4.30
CA SER A 288 8.10 -4.97 5.40
C SER A 288 8.39 -3.90 6.41
N SER A 289 7.36 -3.19 6.83
CA SER A 289 7.42 -2.31 7.98
C SER A 289 6.12 -2.35 8.78
N VAL A 290 6.19 -1.87 10.01
CA VAL A 290 5.03 -1.55 10.84
C VAL A 290 4.86 -0.03 10.95
N GLY A 291 3.71 0.42 11.43
CA GLY A 291 3.46 1.85 11.60
C GLY A 291 4.35 2.47 12.66
N CYS A 292 5.00 3.58 12.31
CA CYS A 292 5.73 4.47 13.21
C CYS A 292 4.80 5.43 13.95
#